data_AF-A0A2S0ST32-F1
#
_entry.id   AF-A0A2S0ST32-F1
#
_cell.length_a   1.000
_cell.length_b   1.000
_cell.length_c   1.000
_cell.angle_alpha   90.00
_cell.angle_beta   90.00
_cell.angle_gamma   90.00
#
_symmetry.space_group_name_H-M   'P 1'
#
loop_
_entity.id
_entity.type
_entity.pdbx_description
1 polymer ?
#
loop_
_entity_poly.entity_id
_entity_poly.type
_entity_poly.pdbx_seq_one_letter_code
_entity_poly.pdbx_strand_id
1 'polypeptide(L)'
;MVKLRLKRCGRKQRAVYRIVAIDVRSRREGRDLRKVGFYDPIKNQTYLNIPVILYFLEKGAQPTGTVQDISEKAGVFRELCPNQQTNLN
;
A
#
# COMPACT_ATOMS: atom_id res chain seq x y z
N MET A 1 -10.26 3.88 11.96
CA MET A 1 -10.38 3.34 10.59
C MET A 1 -9.07 2.70 10.20
N VAL A 2 -9.11 1.65 9.38
CA VAL A 2 -7.90 1.02 8.85
C VAL A 2 -7.32 1.89 7.73
N LYS A 3 -6.00 2.09 7.76
CA LYS A 3 -5.25 2.73 6.68
C LYS A 3 -4.16 1.81 6.16
N LEU A 4 -3.92 1.88 4.86
CA LEU A 4 -2.72 1.33 4.24
C LEU A 4 -1.64 2.42 4.25
N ARG A 5 -0.58 2.24 5.04
CA ARG A 5 0.47 3.25 5.22
C ARG A 5 1.87 2.67 5.28
N LEU A 6 2.87 3.54 5.12
CA LEU A 6 4.28 3.19 5.24
C LEU A 6 4.74 3.12 6.70
N LYS A 7 5.31 1.98 7.07
CA LYS A 7 6.00 1.72 8.33
C LYS A 7 7.51 1.77 8.06
N ARG A 8 8.25 2.68 8.72
CA ARG A 8 9.68 2.88 8.45
C ARG A 8 10.51 1.85 9.19
N CYS A 9 11.20 1.07 8.40
CA CYS A 9 12.24 0.14 8.83
C CYS A 9 13.61 0.63 8.32
N GLY A 10 14.65 -0.14 8.64
CA GLY A 10 16.01 0.10 8.16
C GLY A 10 16.87 0.84 9.19
N ARG A 11 17.98 1.38 8.70
CA ARG A 11 19.03 2.01 9.53
C ARG A 11 19.07 3.52 9.25
N LYS A 12 19.85 4.25 10.05
CA LYS A 12 20.19 5.65 9.77
C LYS A 12 20.70 5.76 8.32
N GLN A 13 20.19 6.73 7.56
CA GLN A 13 20.50 6.97 6.13
C GLN A 13 20.18 5.82 5.16
N ARG A 14 19.59 4.72 5.63
CA ARG A 14 19.12 3.60 4.79
C ARG A 14 17.68 3.26 5.16
N ALA A 15 16.76 4.14 4.76
CA ALA A 15 15.34 4.00 5.05
C ALA A 15 14.70 3.01 4.09
N VAL A 16 13.95 2.07 4.66
CA VAL A 16 13.21 1.04 3.95
C VAL A 16 11.81 1.01 4.54
N TYR A 17 10.77 0.76 3.74
CA TYR A 17 9.40 0.84 4.22
C TYR A 17 8.68 -0.49 4.05
N ARG A 18 7.88 -0.87 5.06
CA ARG A 18 6.86 -1.90 4.92
C ARG A 18 5.52 -1.21 4.66
N ILE A 19 4.74 -1.74 3.72
CA ILE A 19 3.36 -1.28 3.51
C ILE A 19 2.49 -2.16 4.40
N VAL A 20 1.73 -1.54 5.30
CA VAL A 20 0.96 -2.24 6.34
C VAL A 20 -0.47 -1.73 6.40
N ALA A 21 -1.40 -2.65 6.67
CA ALA A 21 -2.75 -2.34 7.10
C ALA A 21 -2.77 -2.18 8.62
N ILE A 22 -3.21 -1.03 9.11
CA ILE A 22 -3.16 -0.70 10.54
C ILE A 22 -4.26 0.30 10.90
N ASP A 23 -4.76 0.25 12.14
CA ASP A 23 -5.67 1.29 12.61
C ASP A 23 -4.95 2.64 12.71
N VAL A 24 -5.61 3.69 12.20
CA VAL A 24 -5.10 5.07 12.18
C VAL A 24 -4.62 5.57 13.55
N ARG A 25 -5.25 5.14 14.66
CA ARG A 25 -4.90 5.54 16.03
C ARG A 25 -3.58 4.94 16.51
N SER A 26 -3.10 3.88 15.86
CA SER A 26 -1.85 3.23 16.23
C SER A 26 -0.65 4.11 15.88
N ARG A 27 0.41 4.03 16.70
CA ARG A 27 1.72 4.66 16.40
C ARG A 27 2.25 4.18 15.04
N ARG A 28 3.06 5.01 14.37
CA ARG A 28 3.64 4.71 13.04
C ARG A 28 4.27 3.31 12.97
N GLU A 29 5.12 3.00 13.95
CA GLU A 29 5.83 1.72 14.07
C GLU A 29 5.12 0.70 14.97
N GLY A 30 3.86 0.98 15.34
CA GLY A 30 3.05 0.13 16.22
C GLY A 30 2.69 -1.23 15.62
N ARG A 31 1.86 -1.98 16.35
CA ARG A 31 1.34 -3.28 15.92
C ARG A 31 0.38 -3.08 14.75
N ASP A 32 0.72 -3.68 13.62
CA ASP A 32 -0.10 -3.73 12.42
C ASP A 32 -1.07 -4.91 12.43
N LEU A 33 -2.16 -4.79 11.67
CA LEU A 33 -3.11 -5.88 11.44
C LEU A 33 -2.50 -6.91 10.48
N ARG A 34 -1.90 -6.41 9.38
CA ARG A 34 -1.23 -7.23 8.38
C ARG A 34 -0.21 -6.43 7.57
N LYS A 35 0.92 -7.06 7.27
CA LYS A 35 1.85 -6.57 6.24
C LYS A 35 1.31 -6.92 4.86
N VAL A 36 1.21 -5.92 4.00
CA VAL A 36 0.65 -6.06 2.64
C VAL A 36 1.67 -5.79 1.54
N GLY A 37 2.85 -5.26 1.89
CA GLY A 37 3.89 -5.00 0.91
C GLY A 37 5.19 -4.47 1.50
N PHE A 38 6.06 -4.01 0.61
CA PHE A 38 7.39 -3.52 0.88
C PHE A 38 7.78 -2.49 -0.18
N TYR A 39 8.52 -1.47 0.24
CA TYR A 39 9.01 -0.39 -0.60
C TYR A 39 10.40 0.05 -0.15
N ASP A 40 11.37 -0.05 -1.04
CA ASP A 40 12.73 0.46 -0.87
C ASP A 40 12.98 1.57 -1.89
N PRO A 41 13.00 2.84 -1.48
CA PRO A 41 13.24 3.96 -2.39
C PRO A 41 14.70 4.06 -2.85
N ILE A 42 15.65 3.45 -2.12
CA ILE A 42 17.08 3.54 -2.46
C ILE A 42 17.38 2.58 -3.60
N LYS A 43 16.79 1.39 -3.56
CA LYS A 43 16.93 0.36 -4.60
C LYS A 43 15.84 0.40 -5.67
N ASN A 44 14.86 1.30 -5.53
CA ASN A 44 13.64 1.33 -6.35
C ASN A 44 12.91 -0.04 -6.39
N GLN A 45 12.95 -0.79 -5.29
CA GLN A 45 12.31 -2.10 -5.20
C GLN A 45 10.95 -1.99 -4.51
N THR A 46 9.92 -2.52 -5.15
CA THR A 46 8.57 -2.56 -4.61
C THR A 46 8.02 -3.97 -4.73
N TYR A 47 7.42 -4.47 -3.65
CA TYR A 47 6.69 -5.73 -3.65
C TYR A 47 5.33 -5.52 -2.99
N LEU A 48 4.26 -5.88 -3.69
CA LEU A 48 2.89 -5.73 -3.25
C LEU A 48 2.21 -7.10 -3.21
N ASN A 49 1.54 -7.42 -2.10
CA ASN A 49 0.62 -8.55 -2.03
C ASN A 49 -0.77 -8.05 -2.45
N ILE A 50 -1.02 -8.08 -3.77
CA ILE A 50 -2.23 -7.51 -4.38
C ILE A 50 -3.52 -8.09 -3.78
N PRO A 51 -3.70 -9.42 -3.63
CA PRO A 51 -4.91 -9.99 -3.06
C PRO A 51 -5.26 -9.45 -1.66
N VAL A 52 -4.24 -9.25 -0.82
CA VAL A 52 -4.44 -8.72 0.54
C VAL A 52 -4.73 -7.22 0.51
N ILE A 53 -4.10 -6.46 -0.40
CA ILE A 53 -4.38 -5.03 -0.57
C ILE A 53 -5.83 -4.84 -1.00
N LEU A 54 -6.29 -5.56 -2.02
CA LEU A 54 -7.67 -5.53 -2.52
C LEU A 54 -8.66 -5.82 -1.39
N TYR A 55 -8.43 -6.89 -0.61
CA TYR A 55 -9.26 -7.22 0.55
C TYR A 55 -9.42 -6.04 1.51
N PHE A 56 -8.36 -5.30 1.83
CA PHE A 56 -8.47 -4.14 2.72
C PHE A 56 -9.17 -2.96 2.06
N LEU A 57 -8.92 -2.70 0.77
CA LEU A 57 -9.57 -1.64 0.01
C LEU A 57 -11.09 -1.88 -0.09
N GLU A 58 -11.53 -3.10 -0.38
CA GLU A 58 -12.94 -3.50 -0.40
C GLU A 58 -13.63 -3.32 0.96
N LYS A 59 -12.89 -3.52 2.06
CA LYS A 59 -13.37 -3.26 3.43
C LYS A 59 -13.31 -1.78 3.83
N GLY A 60 -13.01 -0.89 2.89
CA GLY A 60 -13.00 0.56 3.08
C GLY A 60 -11.71 1.12 3.68
N ALA A 61 -10.61 0.36 3.68
CA ALA A 61 -9.32 0.89 4.09
C ALA A 61 -8.84 1.97 3.11
N GLN A 62 -8.31 3.06 3.65
CA GLN A 62 -7.83 4.18 2.83
C GLN A 62 -6.31 4.16 2.74
N PRO A 63 -5.71 4.17 1.53
CA PRO A 63 -4.27 4.32 1.37
C PRO A 63 -3.81 5.76 1.66
N THR A 64 -2.58 5.91 2.13
CA THR A 64 -1.91 7.23 2.18
C THR A 64 -1.35 7.60 0.81
N GLY A 65 -1.17 8.89 0.49
CA GLY A 65 -0.72 9.38 -0.84
C GLY A 65 0.37 8.53 -1.50
N THR A 66 1.53 8.35 -0.86
CA THR A 66 2.61 7.54 -1.45
C THR A 66 2.22 6.07 -1.69
N VAL A 67 1.39 5.48 -0.83
CA VAL A 67 0.91 4.10 -1.01
C VAL A 67 -0.12 4.03 -2.14
N GLN A 68 -0.92 5.08 -2.33
CA GLN A 68 -1.83 5.23 -3.46
C GLN A 68 -1.03 5.32 -4.76
N ASP A 69 -0.03 6.19 -4.85
CA ASP A 69 0.83 6.32 -6.04
C ASP A 69 1.54 5.00 -6.39
N ILE A 70 2.04 4.28 -5.37
CA ILE A 70 2.65 2.97 -5.54
C ILE A 70 1.63 1.95 -6.08
N SER A 71 0.42 1.95 -5.52
CA SER A 71 -0.66 1.02 -5.94
C SER A 71 -1.16 1.33 -7.34
N GLU A 72 -1.22 2.61 -7.72
CA GLU A 72 -1.62 3.06 -9.06
C GLU A 72 -0.58 2.67 -10.11
N LYS A 73 0.72 2.91 -9.84
CA LYS A 73 1.82 2.47 -10.70
C LYS A 73 1.85 0.95 -10.89
N ALA A 74 1.44 0.20 -9.87
CA ALA A 74 1.33 -1.26 -9.92
C ALA A 74 0.02 -1.76 -10.57
N GLY A 75 -0.91 -0.87 -10.93
CA GLY A 75 -2.17 -1.25 -11.56
C GLY A 75 -3.22 -1.86 -10.64
N VAL A 76 -3.04 -1.80 -9.31
CA VAL A 76 -3.92 -2.47 -8.32
C VAL A 76 -5.38 -2.04 -8.47
N PHE A 77 -5.62 -0.76 -8.74
CA PHE A 77 -6.99 -0.24 -8.87
C PHE A 77 -7.71 -0.72 -10.13
N ARG A 78 -6.99 -1.20 -11.15
CA ARG A 78 -7.62 -1.80 -12.34
C ARG A 78 -8.31 -3.12 -11.98
N GLU A 79 -7.81 -3.83 -10.98
CA GLU A 79 -8.39 -5.10 -10.52
C GLU A 79 -9.67 -4.90 -9.68
N LEU A 80 -9.85 -3.73 -9.05
CA LEU A 80 -11.06 -3.41 -8.28
C LEU A 80 -12.29 -3.13 -9.16
N CYS A 81 -12.06 -2.68 -10.40
CA CYS A 81 -13.11 -2.36 -11.35
C CYS A 81 -12.81 -3.03 -12.71
N PRO A 82 -13.23 -4.29 -12.92
CA PRO A 82 -12.95 -5.02 -14.17
C PRO A 82 -13.57 -4.39 -15.44
N ASN A 83 -14.56 -3.51 -15.28
CA ASN A 83 -15.44 -3.06 -16.38
C ASN A 83 -15.39 -1.56 -16.67
N GLN A 84 -14.21 -1.01 -16.89
CA GLN A 84 -14.08 0.23 -17.66
C GLN A 84 -13.12 0.00 -18.83
N GLN A 85 -13.62 -0.69 -19.86
CA GLN A 85 -13.10 -0.54 -21.22
C GLN A 85 -13.12 0.96 -21.54
N THR A 86 -11.94 1.57 -21.63
CA THR A 86 -11.78 2.87 -22.26
C THR A 86 -12.06 2.69 -23.75
N ASN A 87 -13.29 2.97 -24.17
CA ASN A 87 -13.59 3.35 -25.55
C ASN A 87 -12.85 4.66 -25.80
N LEU A 88 -11.66 4.57 -26.37
CA LEU A 88 -10.97 5.70 -26.98
C LEU A 88 -11.15 5.53 -28.49
N ASN A 89 -12.09 6.32 -29.03
CA ASN A 89 -12.17 6.61 -30.46
C ASN A 89 -11.02 7.51 -30.88
#